data_AF-A0AAD7GIX5-F1
#
_entry.id   AF-A0AAD7GIX5-F1
#
_cell.length_a   1.000
_cell.length_b   1.000
_cell.length_c   1.000
_cell.angle_alpha   90.00
_cell.angle_beta   90.00
_cell.angle_gamma   90.00
#
_symmetry.space_group_name_H-M   'P 1'
#
loop_
_entity.id
_entity.type
_entity.pdbx_description
1 polymer ?
#
loop_
_entity_poly.entity_id
_entity_poly.type
_entity_poly.pdbx_seq_one_letter_code
_entity_poly.pdbx_strand_id
1 'polypeptide(L)'
;QDALQWLKSKPDEWLLFFDNADDPKMDLNNYFPQCTHGNILITSRNPGLCVYADSHSAISDMEEPDAVNLLLRSAAQDTTDHNKAIAADIVKVLCYLPLAIIQAGAFISQSGRLNGYLALYAKNKTLLLSQKPTQSHDNYAWTVYTTWQISFNQLSQRAKTFLQLCSFLHYHGISEDMFRNAASYKFGPSSPSKEELQMPLEVLSQFSDLSGNWDPLCFIYVTSEVRAYSLITSHSEQNLFSIHPLVHDWARSTVSEE
;
A
#
# COMPACT_ATOMS: atom_id res chain seq x y z
N GLN A 1 12.83 29.42 7.00
CA GLN A 1 12.81 30.55 6.03
C GLN A 1 14.15 30.70 5.31
N ASP A 2 15.27 30.43 5.99
CA ASP A 2 16.62 30.65 5.43
C ASP A 2 17.00 29.74 4.26
N ALA A 3 16.61 28.46 4.27
CA ALA A 3 16.96 27.51 3.20
C ALA A 3 16.32 27.87 1.84
N LEU A 4 15.05 28.31 1.84
CA LEU A 4 14.35 28.69 0.60
C LEU A 4 14.91 29.97 -0.01
N GLN A 5 15.24 30.95 0.84
CA GLN A 5 15.91 32.18 0.39
C GLN A 5 17.32 31.89 -0.10
N TRP A 6 18.03 30.97 0.56
CA TRP A 6 19.35 30.52 0.13
C TRP A 6 19.28 29.88 -1.26
N LEU A 7 18.38 28.91 -1.49
CA LEU A 7 18.19 28.27 -2.79
C LEU A 7 17.84 29.30 -3.88
N LYS A 8 16.92 30.21 -3.58
CA LYS A 8 16.55 31.31 -4.49
C LYS A 8 17.73 32.24 -4.84
N SER A 9 18.67 32.43 -3.92
CA SER A 9 19.83 33.31 -4.11
C SER A 9 20.97 32.66 -4.90
N LYS A 10 20.91 31.36 -5.17
CA LYS A 10 21.95 30.66 -5.93
C LYS A 10 21.71 30.81 -7.43
N PRO A 11 22.69 31.31 -8.20
CA PRO A 11 22.53 31.46 -9.64
C PRO A 11 22.66 30.13 -10.41
N ASP A 12 23.16 29.08 -9.76
CA ASP A 12 23.39 27.76 -10.36
C ASP A 12 22.14 26.87 -10.28
N GLU A 13 22.03 25.92 -11.20
CA GLU A 13 21.00 24.88 -11.16
C GLU A 13 21.20 23.96 -9.96
N TRP A 14 20.16 23.82 -9.15
CA TRP A 14 20.12 22.92 -8.00
C TRP A 14 18.99 21.89 -8.17
N LEU A 15 19.09 20.80 -7.42
CA LEU A 15 18.04 19.80 -7.31
C LEU A 15 17.60 19.70 -5.85
N LEU A 16 16.33 19.95 -5.58
CA LEU A 16 15.70 19.79 -4.27
C LEU A 16 14.90 18.49 -4.26
N PHE A 17 15.21 17.62 -3.31
CA PHE A 17 14.52 16.35 -3.15
C PHE A 17 13.58 16.41 -1.93
N PHE A 18 12.28 16.24 -2.17
CA PHE A 18 11.31 15.98 -1.10
C PHE A 18 11.10 14.48 -1.02
N ASP A 19 11.78 13.86 -0.04
CA ASP A 19 11.63 12.44 0.19
C ASP A 19 10.40 12.15 1.05
N ASN A 20 9.62 11.15 0.65
CA ASN A 20 8.54 10.59 1.45
C ASN A 20 7.50 11.65 1.92
N ALA A 21 7.15 12.58 1.02
CA ALA A 21 6.22 13.68 1.24
C ALA A 21 4.76 13.20 1.24
N ASP A 22 4.38 12.38 2.21
CA ASP A 22 3.12 11.63 2.16
C ASP A 22 1.95 12.30 2.87
N ASP A 23 2.19 13.26 3.76
CA ASP A 23 1.14 13.85 4.58
C ASP A 23 0.17 14.68 3.72
N PRO A 24 -1.09 14.23 3.52
CA PRO A 24 -2.04 14.97 2.69
C PRO A 24 -2.51 16.29 3.34
N LYS A 25 -2.21 16.51 4.64
CA LYS A 25 -2.52 17.76 5.34
C LYS A 25 -1.43 18.81 5.18
N MET A 26 -0.27 18.43 4.65
CA MET A 26 0.85 19.33 4.41
C MET A 26 0.74 19.91 2.99
N ASP A 27 0.51 21.22 2.88
CA ASP A 27 0.62 21.92 1.60
C ASP A 27 2.10 22.15 1.26
N LEU A 28 2.62 21.29 0.38
CA LEU A 28 4.02 21.25 0.00
C LEU A 28 4.49 22.52 -0.72
N ASN A 29 3.56 23.27 -1.33
CA ASN A 29 3.87 24.52 -2.04
C ASN A 29 4.53 25.57 -1.12
N ASN A 30 4.22 25.53 0.18
CA ASN A 30 4.84 26.42 1.17
C ASN A 30 6.36 26.19 1.34
N TYR A 31 6.87 25.09 0.81
CA TYR A 31 8.28 24.70 0.87
C TYR A 31 8.98 24.82 -0.49
N PHE A 32 8.32 25.34 -1.53
CA PHE A 32 8.95 25.54 -2.83
C PHE A 32 9.68 26.89 -2.92
N PRO A 33 10.96 26.90 -3.34
CA PRO A 33 11.66 28.14 -3.63
C PRO A 33 10.95 28.93 -4.73
N GLN A 34 10.61 30.19 -4.45
CA GLN A 34 9.91 31.06 -5.39
C GLN A 34 10.91 31.69 -6.38
N CYS A 35 11.37 30.88 -7.34
CA CYS A 35 12.31 31.25 -8.42
C CYS A 35 12.07 30.45 -9.70
N THR A 36 12.76 30.81 -10.78
CA THR A 36 12.59 30.23 -12.13
C THR A 36 13.74 29.29 -12.53
N HIS A 37 14.58 28.88 -11.58
CA HIS A 37 15.74 28.00 -11.78
C HIS A 37 15.73 26.93 -10.68
N GLY A 38 16.44 25.84 -10.91
CA GLY A 38 16.43 24.67 -10.06
C GLY A 38 15.32 23.69 -10.43
N ASN A 39 15.47 22.45 -9.95
CA ASN A 39 14.56 21.35 -10.19
C ASN A 39 14.08 20.77 -8.86
N ILE A 40 12.84 20.31 -8.81
CA ILE A 40 12.27 19.66 -7.63
C ILE A 40 11.88 18.24 -8.01
N LEU A 41 12.34 17.28 -7.22
CA LEU A 41 11.94 15.88 -7.32
C LEU A 41 11.23 15.48 -6.02
N ILE A 42 10.02 14.93 -6.15
CA ILE A 42 9.18 14.54 -5.03
C ILE A 42 8.97 13.03 -5.10
N THR A 43 9.29 12.32 -4.03
CA THR A 43 8.81 10.95 -3.80
C THR A 43 7.67 10.99 -2.79
N SER A 44 6.55 10.37 -3.14
CA SER A 44 5.36 10.37 -2.30
C SER A 44 4.44 9.21 -2.66
N ARG A 45 3.73 8.72 -1.64
CA ARG A 45 2.57 7.83 -1.76
C ARG A 45 1.28 8.60 -2.02
N ASN A 46 1.26 9.91 -1.78
CA ASN A 46 0.10 10.74 -2.02
C ASN A 46 0.01 11.13 -3.50
N PRO A 47 -0.91 10.52 -4.28
CA PRO A 47 -1.05 10.86 -5.70
C PRO A 47 -1.53 12.30 -5.92
N GLY A 48 -2.09 12.96 -4.91
CA GLY A 48 -2.56 14.35 -5.00
C GLY A 48 -1.44 15.37 -5.23
N LEU A 49 -0.18 15.02 -4.96
CA LEU A 49 0.96 15.91 -5.22
C LEU A 49 1.28 16.08 -6.71
N CYS A 50 0.66 15.30 -7.60
CA CYS A 50 0.84 15.47 -9.05
C CYS A 50 0.44 16.86 -9.55
N VAL A 51 -0.41 17.59 -8.80
CA VAL A 51 -0.77 18.98 -9.09
C VAL A 51 0.43 19.93 -9.13
N TYR A 52 1.53 19.57 -8.45
CA TYR A 52 2.74 20.37 -8.38
C TYR A 52 3.82 19.97 -9.41
N ALA A 53 3.58 18.92 -10.20
CA ALA A 53 4.60 18.33 -11.05
C ALA A 53 4.27 18.51 -12.54
N ASP A 54 5.24 19.00 -13.32
CA ASP A 54 5.13 19.04 -14.78
C ASP A 54 5.05 17.64 -15.39
N SER A 55 5.67 16.66 -14.71
CA SER A 55 5.64 15.24 -15.06
C SER A 55 5.60 14.41 -13.79
N HIS A 56 4.81 13.34 -13.80
CA HIS A 56 4.74 12.36 -12.72
C HIS A 56 4.67 10.95 -13.30
N SER A 57 5.23 9.99 -12.58
CA SER A 57 5.17 8.57 -12.93
C SER A 57 4.80 7.77 -11.70
N ALA A 58 3.73 6.98 -11.80
CA ALA A 58 3.43 5.99 -10.77
C ALA A 58 4.47 4.86 -10.87
N ILE A 59 5.06 4.49 -9.74
CA ILE A 59 5.95 3.34 -9.65
C ILE A 59 5.08 2.10 -9.50
N SER A 60 5.14 1.20 -10.49
CA SER A 60 4.45 -0.09 -10.47
C SER A 60 5.29 -1.18 -9.80
N ASP A 61 4.72 -2.37 -9.70
CA ASP A 61 5.47 -3.56 -9.34
C ASP A 61 6.62 -3.81 -10.33
N MET A 62 7.61 -4.56 -9.87
CA MET A 62 8.82 -4.82 -10.63
C MET A 62 8.55 -5.86 -11.73
N GLU A 63 9.17 -5.68 -12.89
CA GLU A 63 9.12 -6.68 -13.96
C GLU A 63 9.75 -8.01 -13.50
N GLU A 64 9.20 -9.13 -13.95
CA GLU A 64 9.62 -10.46 -13.49
C GLU A 64 11.14 -10.71 -13.61
N PRO A 65 11.83 -10.35 -14.72
CA PRO A 65 13.26 -10.57 -14.85
C PRO A 65 14.08 -9.80 -13.79
N ASP A 66 13.69 -8.56 -13.50
CA ASP A 66 14.35 -7.73 -12.49
C ASP A 66 14.04 -8.23 -11.08
N ALA A 67 12.82 -8.71 -10.86
CA ALA A 67 12.40 -9.32 -9.60
C ALA A 67 13.20 -10.58 -9.27
N VAL A 68 13.34 -11.49 -10.24
CA VAL A 68 14.17 -12.69 -10.12
C VAL A 68 15.62 -12.32 -9.84
N ASN A 69 16.15 -11.33 -10.56
CA ASN A 69 17.52 -10.86 -10.35
C ASN A 69 17.72 -10.30 -8.94
N LEU A 70 16.79 -9.46 -8.46
CA LEU A 70 16.82 -8.91 -7.12
C LEU A 70 16.80 -10.02 -6.06
N LEU A 71 15.90 -11.00 -6.19
CA LEU A 71 15.79 -12.10 -5.23
C LEU A 71 17.10 -12.88 -5.14
N LEU A 72 17.66 -13.31 -6.27
CA LEU A 72 18.87 -14.14 -6.30
C LEU A 72 20.08 -13.38 -5.73
N ARG A 73 20.20 -12.08 -6.05
CA ARG A 73 21.24 -11.21 -5.47
C ARG A 73 21.09 -11.07 -3.97
N SER A 74 19.88 -10.75 -3.49
CA SER A 74 19.60 -10.61 -2.05
C SER A 74 19.75 -11.94 -1.30
N ALA A 75 19.51 -13.07 -1.97
CA ALA A 75 19.67 -14.41 -1.43
C ALA A 75 21.11 -14.95 -1.47
N ALA A 76 22.04 -14.20 -2.07
CA ALA A 76 23.40 -14.64 -2.37
C ALA A 76 23.44 -16.00 -3.09
N GLN A 77 22.51 -16.22 -4.02
CA GLN A 77 22.41 -17.42 -4.84
C GLN A 77 22.98 -17.18 -6.24
N ASP A 78 23.43 -18.25 -6.89
CA ASP A 78 23.85 -18.17 -8.29
C ASP A 78 22.66 -17.97 -9.25
N THR A 79 22.97 -17.57 -10.48
CA THR A 79 21.96 -17.30 -11.52
C THR A 79 21.79 -18.49 -12.47
N THR A 80 21.87 -19.72 -11.96
CA THR A 80 21.58 -20.94 -12.74
C THR A 80 20.12 -20.97 -13.18
N ASP A 81 19.82 -21.66 -14.29
CA ASP A 81 18.44 -21.75 -14.80
C ASP A 81 17.49 -22.41 -13.80
N HIS A 82 18.01 -23.37 -13.02
CA HIS A 82 17.27 -23.98 -11.91
C HIS A 82 16.88 -22.95 -10.85
N ASN A 83 17.84 -22.17 -10.35
CA ASN A 83 17.58 -21.16 -9.32
C ASN A 83 16.69 -20.03 -9.83
N LYS A 84 16.84 -19.62 -11.10
CA LYS A 84 15.93 -18.66 -11.74
C LYS A 84 14.49 -19.15 -11.78
N ALA A 85 14.26 -20.43 -12.12
CA ALA A 85 12.92 -21.00 -12.14
C ALA A 85 12.26 -20.96 -10.76
N ILE A 86 12.98 -21.37 -9.71
CA ILE A 86 12.46 -21.32 -8.32
C ILE A 86 12.25 -19.87 -7.87
N ALA A 87 13.18 -18.97 -8.21
CA ALA A 87 13.06 -17.56 -7.90
C ALA A 87 11.83 -16.93 -8.57
N ALA A 88 11.51 -17.31 -9.81
CA ALA A 88 10.33 -16.83 -10.53
C ALA A 88 9.03 -17.17 -9.76
N ASP A 89 8.91 -18.40 -9.25
CA ASP A 89 7.76 -18.81 -8.44
C ASP A 89 7.67 -18.02 -7.12
N ILE A 90 8.82 -17.74 -6.49
CA ILE A 90 8.88 -16.95 -5.24
C ILE A 90 8.45 -15.51 -5.49
N VAL A 91 9.02 -14.82 -6.47
CA VAL A 91 8.71 -13.40 -6.72
C VAL A 91 7.25 -13.20 -7.14
N LYS A 92 6.67 -14.18 -7.85
CA LYS A 92 5.26 -14.19 -8.20
C LYS A 92 4.35 -14.24 -6.97
N VAL A 93 4.65 -15.10 -5.99
CA VAL A 93 3.90 -15.18 -4.72
C VAL A 93 4.07 -13.91 -3.88
N LEU A 94 5.21 -13.24 -4.01
CA LEU A 94 5.48 -11.94 -3.39
C LEU A 94 4.95 -10.75 -4.21
N CYS A 95 4.15 -11.03 -5.25
CA CYS A 95 3.52 -10.04 -6.13
C CYS A 95 4.53 -9.04 -6.70
N TYR A 96 5.76 -9.49 -6.94
CA TYR A 96 6.84 -8.69 -7.49
C TYR A 96 7.18 -7.42 -6.70
N LEU A 97 6.78 -7.36 -5.42
CA LEU A 97 7.03 -6.21 -4.54
C LEU A 97 8.50 -6.18 -4.09
N PRO A 98 9.32 -5.17 -4.47
CA PRO A 98 10.75 -5.18 -4.20
C PRO A 98 11.12 -5.37 -2.72
N LEU A 99 10.40 -4.71 -1.81
CA LEU A 99 10.65 -4.82 -0.38
C LEU A 99 10.40 -6.25 0.14
N ALA A 100 9.32 -6.90 -0.31
CA ALA A 100 9.03 -8.29 0.07
C ALA A 100 10.10 -9.24 -0.49
N ILE A 101 10.58 -8.98 -1.70
CA ILE A 101 11.64 -9.76 -2.35
C ILE A 101 12.97 -9.63 -1.60
N ILE A 102 13.36 -8.42 -1.19
CA ILE A 102 14.58 -8.20 -0.40
C ILE A 102 14.49 -8.94 0.94
N GLN A 103 13.35 -8.89 1.62
CA GLN A 103 13.15 -9.64 2.87
C GLN A 103 13.24 -11.15 2.67
N ALA A 104 12.60 -11.68 1.62
CA ALA A 104 12.68 -13.08 1.26
C ALA A 104 14.12 -13.49 0.95
N GLY A 105 14.83 -12.69 0.14
CA GLY A 105 16.24 -12.90 -0.17
C GLY A 105 17.11 -12.93 1.08
N ALA A 106 16.95 -11.97 1.99
CA ALA A 106 17.70 -11.95 3.24
C ALA A 106 17.45 -13.20 4.10
N PHE A 107 16.20 -13.67 4.20
CA PHE A 107 15.88 -14.94 4.88
C PHE A 107 16.52 -16.14 4.18
N ILE A 108 16.47 -16.21 2.86
CA ILE A 108 17.06 -17.31 2.08
C ILE A 108 18.58 -17.32 2.23
N SER A 109 19.22 -16.14 2.21
CA SER A 109 20.67 -16.00 2.42
C SER A 109 21.09 -16.56 3.79
N GLN A 110 20.32 -16.26 4.84
CA GLN A 110 20.61 -16.75 6.19
C GLN A 110 20.30 -18.24 6.40
N SER A 111 19.22 -18.74 5.77
CA SER A 111 18.74 -20.12 5.99
C SER A 111 19.28 -21.13 4.98
N GLY A 112 19.75 -20.68 3.82
CA GLY A 112 20.11 -21.50 2.66
C GLY A 112 18.92 -22.15 1.93
N ARG A 113 17.67 -21.74 2.23
CA ARG A 113 16.46 -22.47 1.82
C ARG A 113 15.74 -21.86 0.62
N LEU A 114 16.38 -21.80 -0.55
CA LEU A 114 15.70 -21.37 -1.79
C LEU A 114 14.54 -22.31 -2.14
N ASN A 115 14.81 -23.61 -2.31
CA ASN A 115 13.82 -24.63 -2.72
C ASN A 115 12.70 -24.84 -1.69
N GLY A 116 12.98 -24.55 -0.42
CA GLY A 116 12.03 -24.72 0.69
C GLY A 116 11.25 -23.45 1.05
N TYR A 117 11.59 -22.31 0.45
CA TYR A 117 11.05 -21.02 0.87
C TYR A 117 9.53 -20.96 0.76
N LEU A 118 8.96 -21.36 -0.37
CA LEU A 118 7.50 -21.31 -0.59
C LEU A 118 6.72 -22.13 0.42
N ALA A 119 7.21 -23.31 0.81
CA ALA A 119 6.57 -24.15 1.82
C ALA A 119 6.60 -23.50 3.21
N LEU A 120 7.68 -22.79 3.55
CA LEU A 120 7.78 -22.01 4.79
C LEU A 120 6.88 -20.78 4.74
N TYR A 121 6.83 -20.09 3.59
CA TYR A 121 6.01 -18.92 3.36
C TYR A 121 4.53 -19.21 3.51
N ALA A 122 4.04 -20.29 2.89
CA ALA A 122 2.64 -20.69 2.99
C ALA A 122 2.18 -20.92 4.45
N LYS A 123 3.09 -21.36 5.34
CA LYS A 123 2.79 -21.63 6.75
C LYS A 123 3.04 -20.43 7.68
N ASN A 124 3.96 -19.54 7.31
CA ASN A 124 4.51 -18.52 8.22
C ASN A 124 4.51 -17.11 7.61
N LYS A 125 3.65 -16.84 6.62
CA LYS A 125 3.61 -15.57 5.87
C LYS A 125 3.68 -14.33 6.78
N THR A 126 2.80 -14.24 7.77
CA THR A 126 2.76 -13.13 8.74
C THR A 126 4.09 -12.94 9.45
N LEU A 127 4.72 -14.04 9.89
CA LEU A 127 6.01 -14.00 10.58
C LEU A 127 7.12 -13.51 9.63
N LEU A 128 7.19 -14.06 8.42
CA LEU A 128 8.26 -13.73 7.47
C LEU A 128 8.19 -12.29 6.96
N LEU A 129 6.98 -11.73 6.80
CA LEU A 129 6.79 -10.35 6.33
C LEU A 129 6.83 -9.31 7.46
N SER A 130 6.74 -9.75 8.73
CA SER A 130 6.85 -8.89 9.91
C SER A 130 8.24 -8.88 10.55
N GLN A 131 9.07 -9.89 10.27
CA GLN A 131 10.42 -9.97 10.82
C GLN A 131 11.43 -9.10 10.06
N LYS A 132 12.27 -8.41 10.83
CA LYS A 132 13.39 -7.65 10.28
C LYS A 132 14.55 -8.61 10.00
N PRO A 133 15.25 -8.47 8.86
CA PRO A 133 16.52 -9.16 8.66
C PRO A 133 17.52 -8.79 9.76
N THR A 134 18.17 -9.78 10.35
CA THR A 134 19.17 -9.61 11.42
C THR A 134 20.37 -8.75 10.99
N GLN A 135 20.68 -8.74 9.69
CA GLN A 135 21.70 -7.90 9.06
C GLN A 135 21.13 -7.40 7.71
N SER A 136 21.19 -6.10 7.46
CA SER A 136 20.77 -5.46 6.20
C SER A 136 21.89 -4.54 5.70
N HIS A 137 22.22 -4.62 4.41
CA HIS A 137 23.32 -3.84 3.81
C HIS A 137 23.11 -2.31 3.86
N ASP A 138 21.87 -1.86 4.01
CA ASP A 138 21.42 -0.47 3.91
C ASP A 138 20.89 0.10 5.24
N ASN A 139 20.99 -0.65 6.36
CA ASN A 139 20.33 -0.32 7.63
C ASN A 139 18.81 -0.05 7.51
N TYR A 140 18.14 -0.48 6.43
CA TYR A 140 16.71 -0.21 6.25
C TYR A 140 15.90 -0.88 7.37
N ALA A 141 15.26 -0.05 8.18
CA ALA A 141 14.72 -0.47 9.47
C ALA A 141 13.35 -1.15 9.35
N TRP A 142 12.68 -1.01 8.20
CA TRP A 142 11.27 -1.34 8.05
C TRP A 142 11.05 -2.64 7.30
N THR A 143 10.11 -3.43 7.79
CA THR A 143 9.57 -4.59 7.10
C THR A 143 8.44 -4.19 6.19
N VAL A 144 8.00 -5.11 5.34
CA VAL A 144 6.79 -4.93 4.55
C VAL A 144 5.61 -4.57 5.46
N TYR A 145 5.40 -5.32 6.54
CA TYR A 145 4.28 -5.07 7.46
C TYR A 145 4.43 -3.78 8.27
N THR A 146 5.63 -3.42 8.73
CA THR A 146 5.78 -2.17 9.48
C THR A 146 5.54 -0.96 8.59
N THR A 147 5.93 -1.02 7.31
CA THR A 147 5.68 0.07 6.35
C THR A 147 4.17 0.32 6.18
N TRP A 148 3.38 -0.75 6.02
CA TRP A 148 1.92 -0.62 5.93
C TRP A 148 1.26 -0.24 7.26
N GLN A 149 1.76 -0.74 8.38
CA GLN A 149 1.27 -0.37 9.71
C GLN A 149 1.44 1.14 9.97
N ILE A 150 2.56 1.74 9.54
CA ILE A 150 2.78 3.18 9.67
C ILE A 150 1.71 3.95 8.87
N SER A 151 1.46 3.60 7.61
CA SER A 151 0.39 4.22 6.80
C SER A 151 -0.98 4.07 7.46
N PHE A 152 -1.32 2.85 7.87
CA PHE A 152 -2.61 2.55 8.46
C PHE A 152 -2.85 3.29 9.75
N ASN A 153 -1.82 3.48 10.58
CA ASN A 153 -1.94 4.25 11.82
C ASN A 153 -2.32 5.72 11.58
N GLN A 154 -1.99 6.29 10.41
CA GLN A 154 -2.37 7.65 10.03
C GLN A 154 -3.84 7.78 9.63
N LEU A 155 -4.49 6.67 9.27
CA LEU A 155 -5.90 6.66 8.88
C LEU A 155 -6.83 6.94 10.06
N SER A 156 -7.92 7.62 9.75
CA SER A 156 -9.11 7.72 10.59
C SER A 156 -9.68 6.34 10.90
N GLN A 157 -10.41 6.21 12.01
CA GLN A 157 -11.00 4.92 12.39
C GLN A 157 -11.94 4.39 11.29
N ARG A 158 -12.70 5.28 10.63
CA ARG A 158 -13.60 4.93 9.53
C ARG A 158 -12.83 4.36 8.33
N ALA A 159 -11.70 4.98 7.96
CA ALA A 159 -10.84 4.50 6.89
C ALA A 159 -10.14 3.18 7.21
N LYS A 160 -9.73 2.96 8.47
CA LYS A 160 -9.22 1.67 8.94
C LYS A 160 -10.26 0.57 8.78
N THR A 161 -11.46 0.81 9.28
CA THR A 161 -12.59 -0.13 9.17
C THR A 161 -12.95 -0.41 7.71
N PHE A 162 -12.94 0.60 6.84
CA PHE A 162 -13.15 0.41 5.40
C PHE A 162 -12.13 -0.55 4.78
N LEU A 163 -10.84 -0.33 5.02
CA LEU A 163 -9.78 -1.17 4.47
C LEU A 163 -9.87 -2.61 4.99
N GLN A 164 -10.15 -2.76 6.29
CA GLN A 164 -10.38 -4.06 6.92
C GLN A 164 -11.59 -4.78 6.31
N LEU A 165 -12.71 -4.08 6.09
CA LEU A 165 -13.88 -4.64 5.40
C LEU A 165 -13.54 -5.08 3.97
N CYS A 166 -12.79 -4.26 3.22
CA CYS A 166 -12.35 -4.61 1.88
C CYS A 166 -11.44 -5.85 1.85
N SER A 167 -10.70 -6.11 2.94
CA SER A 167 -9.90 -7.33 3.07
C SER A 167 -10.75 -8.61 3.06
N PHE A 168 -12.06 -8.51 3.31
CA PHE A 168 -13.03 -9.60 3.19
C PHE A 168 -13.53 -9.85 1.77
N LEU A 169 -13.40 -8.86 0.89
CA LEU A 169 -13.78 -8.93 -0.51
C LEU A 169 -12.64 -9.49 -1.37
N HIS A 170 -12.91 -9.77 -2.64
CA HIS A 170 -11.83 -9.98 -3.60
C HIS A 170 -10.99 -8.70 -3.72
N TYR A 171 -9.66 -8.84 -3.79
CA TYR A 171 -8.72 -7.70 -3.78
C TYR A 171 -8.79 -6.81 -5.03
N HIS A 172 -9.56 -7.20 -6.05
CA HIS A 172 -9.81 -6.43 -7.27
C HIS A 172 -11.32 -6.30 -7.51
N GLY A 173 -11.72 -5.19 -8.13
CA GLY A 173 -13.10 -4.96 -8.58
C GLY A 173 -14.03 -4.49 -7.47
N ILE A 174 -13.47 -3.90 -6.41
CA ILE A 174 -14.25 -3.35 -5.30
C ILE A 174 -14.92 -2.07 -5.80
N SER A 175 -16.24 -1.96 -5.72
CA SER A 175 -17.00 -0.77 -6.18
C SER A 175 -17.82 -0.17 -5.06
N GLU A 176 -18.12 1.13 -5.15
CA GLU A 176 -19.05 1.81 -4.25
C GLU A 176 -20.42 1.11 -4.19
N ASP A 177 -20.89 0.65 -5.36
CA ASP A 177 -22.17 -0.02 -5.52
C ASP A 177 -22.31 -1.26 -4.63
N MET A 178 -21.21 -2.00 -4.38
CA MET A 178 -21.23 -3.14 -3.47
C MET A 178 -21.63 -2.73 -2.05
N PHE A 179 -21.08 -1.62 -1.55
CA PHE A 179 -21.37 -1.12 -0.21
C PHE A 179 -22.74 -0.45 -0.14
N ARG A 180 -23.09 0.36 -1.14
CA ARG A 180 -24.41 1.01 -1.23
C ARG A 180 -25.55 -0.01 -1.26
N ASN A 181 -25.39 -1.08 -2.05
CA ASN A 181 -26.37 -2.16 -2.12
C ASN A 181 -26.46 -2.94 -0.81
N ALA A 182 -25.32 -3.20 -0.15
CA ALA A 182 -25.30 -3.86 1.16
C ALA A 182 -25.98 -3.00 2.25
N ALA A 183 -25.76 -1.69 2.25
CA ALA A 183 -26.40 -0.75 3.20
C ALA A 183 -27.92 -0.67 3.00
N SER A 184 -28.39 -0.87 1.75
CA SER A 184 -29.81 -0.85 1.40
C SER A 184 -30.47 -2.23 1.46
N TYR A 185 -29.77 -3.25 1.97
CA TYR A 185 -30.24 -4.62 1.96
C TYR A 185 -31.50 -4.78 2.82
N LYS A 186 -32.55 -5.37 2.23
CA LYS A 186 -33.81 -5.67 2.91
C LYS A 186 -33.84 -7.13 3.30
N PHE A 187 -34.00 -7.39 4.60
CA PHE A 187 -34.13 -8.74 5.15
C PHE A 187 -35.34 -9.46 4.57
N GLY A 188 -35.10 -10.59 3.91
CA GLY A 188 -36.11 -11.54 3.47
C GLY A 188 -36.18 -12.78 4.39
N PRO A 189 -37.10 -13.72 4.12
CA PRO A 189 -37.30 -14.92 4.95
C PRO A 189 -36.09 -15.86 5.02
N SER A 190 -35.15 -15.75 4.08
CA SER A 190 -33.92 -16.55 4.00
C SER A 190 -32.66 -15.73 4.21
N SER A 191 -32.79 -14.47 4.62
CA SER A 191 -31.65 -13.63 4.97
C SER A 191 -31.08 -14.03 6.33
N PRO A 192 -29.78 -13.77 6.59
CA PRO A 192 -29.24 -13.81 7.93
C PRO A 192 -30.08 -12.92 8.86
N SER A 193 -30.18 -13.31 10.12
CA SER A 193 -30.85 -12.52 11.16
C SER A 193 -30.21 -11.14 11.30
N LYS A 194 -30.97 -10.20 11.85
CA LYS A 194 -30.48 -8.83 12.07
C LYS A 194 -29.33 -8.82 13.07
N GLU A 195 -29.36 -9.73 14.03
CA GLU A 195 -28.31 -9.96 15.02
C GLU A 195 -27.01 -10.44 14.35
N GLU A 196 -27.10 -11.37 13.39
CA GLU A 196 -25.93 -11.85 12.61
C GLU A 196 -25.30 -10.76 11.74
N LEU A 197 -26.08 -9.76 11.30
CA LEU A 197 -25.60 -8.64 10.48
C LEU A 197 -25.35 -7.36 11.28
N GLN A 198 -25.41 -7.40 12.62
CA GLN A 198 -25.29 -6.20 13.44
C GLN A 198 -23.98 -5.45 13.18
N MET A 199 -22.85 -6.14 13.24
CA MET A 199 -21.52 -5.53 13.04
C MET A 199 -21.32 -5.03 11.60
N PRO A 200 -21.60 -5.80 10.53
CA PRO A 200 -21.54 -5.29 9.16
C PRO A 200 -22.43 -4.05 8.93
N LEU A 201 -23.64 -4.03 9.48
CA LEU A 201 -24.55 -2.89 9.34
C LEU A 201 -24.06 -1.66 10.11
N GLU A 202 -23.50 -1.85 11.30
CA GLU A 202 -22.88 -0.76 12.06
C GLU A 202 -21.72 -0.14 11.29
N VAL A 203 -20.86 -0.96 10.67
CA VAL A 203 -19.79 -0.48 9.80
C VAL A 203 -20.33 0.30 8.60
N LEU A 204 -21.34 -0.25 7.90
CA LEU A 204 -21.93 0.41 6.72
C LEU A 204 -22.66 1.71 7.09
N SER A 205 -23.24 1.80 8.30
CA SER A 205 -23.90 3.02 8.78
C SER A 205 -22.95 4.22 8.89
N GLN A 206 -21.63 3.98 9.01
CA GLN A 206 -20.62 5.03 9.02
C GLN A 206 -20.50 5.78 7.67
N PHE A 207 -21.06 5.22 6.60
CA PHE A 207 -21.11 5.79 5.25
C PHE A 207 -22.48 6.37 4.91
N SER A 208 -23.35 6.54 5.90
CA SER A 208 -24.69 7.11 5.72
C SER A 208 -24.76 8.56 6.23
N ASP A 209 -25.69 9.33 5.65
CA ASP A 209 -26.04 10.67 6.10
C ASP A 209 -26.84 10.66 7.41
N LEU A 210 -27.19 11.85 7.92
CA LEU A 210 -27.99 12.00 9.14
C LEU A 210 -29.41 11.41 9.03
N SER A 211 -29.88 11.15 7.81
CA SER A 211 -31.18 10.53 7.54
C SER A 211 -31.09 9.01 7.37
N GLY A 212 -29.89 8.43 7.47
CA GLY A 212 -29.64 7.01 7.27
C GLY A 212 -29.59 6.56 5.80
N ASN A 213 -29.48 7.50 4.86
CA ASN A 213 -29.27 7.18 3.44
C ASN A 213 -27.78 7.11 3.13
N TRP A 214 -27.40 6.32 2.13
CA TRP A 214 -26.02 6.28 1.65
C TRP A 214 -25.50 7.67 1.27
N ASP A 215 -24.32 8.03 1.77
CA ASP A 215 -23.64 9.31 1.49
C ASP A 215 -22.43 9.06 0.56
N PRO A 216 -22.55 9.38 -0.75
CA PRO A 216 -21.45 9.23 -1.69
C PRO A 216 -20.23 10.09 -1.34
N LEU A 217 -20.43 11.27 -0.73
CA LEU A 217 -19.31 12.14 -0.35
C LEU A 217 -18.51 11.51 0.78
N CYS A 218 -19.19 10.92 1.77
CA CYS A 218 -18.51 10.17 2.83
C CYS A 218 -17.65 9.03 2.26
N PHE A 219 -18.20 8.26 1.31
CA PHE A 219 -17.46 7.19 0.65
C PHE A 219 -16.24 7.70 -0.13
N ILE A 220 -16.40 8.80 -0.88
CA ILE A 220 -15.30 9.45 -1.62
C ILE A 220 -14.20 9.92 -0.65
N TYR A 221 -14.55 10.54 0.48
CA TYR A 221 -13.56 11.00 1.45
C TYR A 221 -12.78 9.85 2.07
N VAL A 222 -13.47 8.78 2.47
CA VAL A 222 -12.82 7.60 3.06
C VAL A 222 -11.89 6.92 2.06
N THR A 223 -12.35 6.69 0.83
CA THR A 223 -11.51 6.08 -0.21
C THR A 223 -10.33 6.97 -0.61
N SER A 224 -10.52 8.29 -0.68
CA SER A 224 -9.45 9.26 -0.94
C SER A 224 -8.40 9.25 0.18
N GLU A 225 -8.83 9.16 1.44
CA GLU A 225 -7.93 9.05 2.59
C GLU A 225 -7.06 7.79 2.51
N VAL A 226 -7.66 6.63 2.26
CA VAL A 226 -6.91 5.37 2.13
C VAL A 226 -5.96 5.39 0.93
N ARG A 227 -6.40 5.99 -0.19
CA ARG A 227 -5.61 6.14 -1.41
C ARG A 227 -4.42 7.10 -1.21
N ALA A 228 -4.54 8.13 -0.36
CA ALA A 228 -3.45 9.06 -0.08
C ALA A 228 -2.21 8.38 0.54
N TYR A 229 -2.38 7.18 1.09
CA TYR A 229 -1.30 6.37 1.66
C TYR A 229 -0.94 5.15 0.79
N SER A 230 -1.38 5.10 -0.47
CA SER A 230 -1.19 3.99 -1.42
C SER A 230 -1.63 2.62 -0.92
N LEU A 231 -2.62 2.56 -0.02
CA LEU A 231 -3.17 1.29 0.47
C LEU A 231 -4.23 0.70 -0.46
N ILE A 232 -4.83 1.54 -1.32
CA ILE A 232 -5.71 1.14 -2.42
C ILE A 232 -5.34 1.91 -3.69
N THR A 233 -5.64 1.33 -4.85
CA THR A 233 -5.54 1.96 -6.16
C THR A 233 -6.93 2.13 -6.77
N SER A 234 -7.13 3.20 -7.52
CA SER A 234 -8.39 3.49 -8.22
C SER A 234 -8.18 3.41 -9.72
N HIS A 235 -9.08 2.71 -10.41
CA HIS A 235 -9.09 2.64 -11.88
C HIS A 235 -10.11 3.65 -12.41
N SER A 236 -9.60 4.74 -12.99
CA SER A 236 -10.38 5.93 -13.38
C SER A 236 -11.48 5.65 -14.39
N GLU A 237 -11.39 4.56 -15.16
CA GLU A 237 -12.37 4.22 -16.19
C GLU A 237 -13.60 3.48 -15.64
N GLN A 238 -13.53 2.90 -14.44
CA GLN A 238 -14.56 1.96 -13.96
C GLN A 238 -15.08 2.24 -12.55
N ASN A 239 -14.58 3.29 -11.86
CA ASN A 239 -14.87 3.53 -10.44
C ASN A 239 -14.64 2.29 -9.56
N LEU A 240 -13.64 1.48 -9.95
CA LEU A 240 -13.23 0.28 -9.24
C LEU A 240 -11.96 0.55 -8.45
N PHE A 241 -11.91 -0.04 -7.27
CA PHE A 241 -10.76 -0.05 -6.40
C PHE A 241 -10.10 -1.43 -6.43
N SER A 242 -8.80 -1.42 -6.25
CA SER A 242 -8.00 -2.61 -6.03
C SER A 242 -7.09 -2.42 -4.83
N ILE A 243 -6.76 -3.53 -4.19
CA ILE A 243 -5.82 -3.60 -3.08
C ILE A 243 -4.70 -4.53 -3.56
N HIS A 244 -3.45 -4.11 -3.40
CA HIS A 244 -2.33 -4.98 -3.71
C HIS A 244 -2.47 -6.28 -2.89
N PRO A 245 -2.30 -7.49 -3.45
CA PRO A 245 -2.66 -8.74 -2.75
C PRO A 245 -1.97 -8.92 -1.40
N LEU A 246 -0.71 -8.50 -1.27
CA LEU A 246 -0.02 -8.55 0.01
C LEU A 246 -0.54 -7.52 1.04
N VAL A 247 -1.00 -6.34 0.59
CA VAL A 247 -1.64 -5.34 1.45
C VAL A 247 -3.02 -5.86 1.90
N HIS A 248 -3.74 -6.52 1.01
CA HIS A 248 -5.03 -7.14 1.28
C HIS A 248 -4.93 -8.22 2.36
N ASP A 249 -3.99 -9.16 2.18
CA ASP A 249 -3.72 -10.20 3.17
C ASP A 249 -3.26 -9.63 4.52
N TRP A 250 -2.40 -8.60 4.48
CA TRP A 250 -1.96 -7.91 5.68
C TRP A 250 -3.11 -7.20 6.39
N ALA A 251 -3.94 -6.44 5.67
CA ALA A 251 -5.10 -5.75 6.24
C ALA A 251 -6.04 -6.73 6.94
N ARG A 252 -6.24 -7.93 6.36
CA ARG A 252 -7.01 -9.00 7.00
C ARG A 252 -6.41 -9.44 8.33
N SER A 253 -5.08 -9.52 8.44
CA SER A 253 -4.41 -9.86 9.70
C SER A 253 -4.51 -8.79 10.79
N THR A 254 -4.95 -7.57 10.45
CA THR A 254 -5.17 -6.49 11.43
C THR A 254 -6.56 -6.53 12.08
N VAL A 255 -7.47 -7.35 11.56
CA VAL A 255 -8.80 -7.52 12.13
C VAL A 255 -8.66 -8.32 13.41
N SER A 256 -9.02 -7.74 14.54
CA SER A 256 -9.04 -8.44 15.81
C SER A 256 -10.01 -9.62 15.73
N GLU A 257 -9.54 -10.82 16.06
CA GLU A 257 -10.43 -11.94 16.37
C GLU A 257 -11.03 -11.65 17.76
N GLU A 258 -12.20 -11.03 17.79
CA GLU A 258 -13.07 -11.04 18.98
C GLU A 258 -13.87 -12.35 19.06
#